data_AF-A0A9D7RRC7-F1
#
_entry.id   AF-A0A9D7RRC7-F1
#
_cell.length_a   1.000
_cell.length_b   1.000
_cell.length_c   1.000
_cell.angle_alpha   90.00
_cell.angle_beta   90.00
_cell.angle_gamma   90.00
#
_symmetry.space_group_name_H-M   'P 1'
#
loop_
_entity.id
_entity.type
_entity.pdbx_description
1 polymer ?
#
loop_
_entity_poly.entity_id
_entity_poly.type
_entity_poly.pdbx_seq_one_letter_code
_entity_poly.pdbx_strand_id
1 'polypeptide(L)'
;MVDLRSDGWIVLRSDVSRTATASNIKSIIAGHYNSDPANVKAIYIVGHVPVPYSGNVAPDGHSEHTGAWHCDGYYGDIDGSWTDASSEQQRRSARGEPQHSGDGKFDQSTFPSAVELQVGRVDLYDMPAFAQSEVTLVRNYLNKAHNFKVKQWTPQQRGLMFDNLQWVGNPIAGCGWRSMAPLVGPSNITN
;
A
#
# COMPACT_ATOMS: atom_id res chain seq x y z
N MET A 1 4.25 -20.15 2.35
CA MET A 1 5.25 -20.37 1.26
C MET A 1 4.80 -21.41 0.24
N VAL A 2 4.01 -22.43 0.62
CA VAL A 2 3.52 -23.45 -0.33
C VAL A 2 2.68 -22.82 -1.43
N ASP A 3 1.75 -21.92 -1.10
CA ASP A 3 0.88 -21.25 -2.09
C ASP A 3 1.65 -20.58 -3.23
N LEU A 4 2.65 -19.76 -2.90
CA LEU A 4 3.44 -19.06 -3.92
C LEU A 4 4.17 -20.06 -4.84
N ARG A 5 4.70 -21.15 -4.29
CA ARG A 5 5.35 -22.20 -5.09
C ARG A 5 4.35 -22.97 -5.94
N SER A 6 3.15 -23.25 -5.41
CA SER A 6 2.06 -23.87 -6.14
C SER A 6 1.54 -22.99 -7.28
N ASP A 7 1.64 -21.67 -7.13
CA ASP A 7 1.35 -20.67 -8.17
C ASP A 7 2.51 -20.52 -9.19
N GLY A 8 3.61 -21.28 -9.04
CA GLY A 8 4.76 -21.28 -9.94
C GLY A 8 5.90 -20.32 -9.56
N TRP A 9 5.84 -19.68 -8.40
CA TRP A 9 6.89 -18.75 -7.95
C TRP A 9 8.05 -19.44 -7.24
N ILE A 10 9.27 -19.03 -7.57
CA ILE A 10 10.46 -19.27 -6.75
C ILE A 10 10.53 -18.15 -5.71
N VAL A 11 10.66 -18.51 -4.43
CA VAL A 11 10.62 -17.53 -3.33
C VAL A 11 12.01 -17.29 -2.76
N LEU A 12 12.48 -16.06 -2.89
CA LEU A 12 13.59 -15.49 -2.12
C LEU A 12 13.01 -14.84 -0.86
N ARG A 13 13.60 -15.10 0.32
CA ARG A 13 13.12 -14.57 1.59
C ARG A 13 14.22 -13.84 2.34
N SER A 14 13.87 -12.67 2.84
CA SER A 14 14.67 -11.93 3.82
C SER A 14 13.77 -11.52 4.97
N ASP A 15 14.17 -11.86 6.19
CA ASP A 15 13.55 -11.33 7.40
C ASP A 15 14.26 -10.02 7.75
N VAL A 16 13.49 -8.97 8.06
CA VAL A 16 14.01 -7.62 8.26
C VAL A 16 13.48 -7.02 9.56
N SER A 17 14.22 -6.08 10.15
CA SER A 17 13.74 -5.36 11.32
C SER A 17 12.66 -4.35 10.93
N ARG A 18 11.59 -4.27 11.72
CA ARG A 18 10.60 -3.18 11.64
C ARG A 18 11.19 -1.78 11.87
N THR A 19 12.37 -1.69 12.49
CA THR A 19 13.08 -0.44 12.74
C THR A 19 14.20 -0.16 11.72
N ALA A 20 14.29 -0.94 10.65
CA ALA A 20 15.21 -0.64 9.55
C ALA A 20 14.81 0.68 8.86
N THR A 21 15.70 1.26 8.07
CA THR A 21 15.31 2.37 7.19
C THR A 21 14.75 1.83 5.88
N ALA A 22 13.89 2.59 5.20
CA ALA A 22 13.41 2.23 3.87
C ALA A 22 14.59 2.01 2.89
N SER A 23 15.64 2.83 2.97
CA SER A 23 16.83 2.64 2.15
C SER A 23 17.54 1.30 2.41
N ASN A 24 17.62 0.83 3.67
CA ASN A 24 18.17 -0.50 3.94
C ASN A 24 17.33 -1.62 3.34
N ILE A 25 16.00 -1.52 3.40
CA ILE A 25 15.09 -2.48 2.77
C ILE A 25 15.29 -2.47 1.25
N LYS A 26 15.38 -1.28 0.63
CA LYS A 26 15.64 -1.15 -0.81
C LYS A 26 16.97 -1.76 -1.22
N SER A 27 18.04 -1.62 -0.42
CA SER A 27 19.32 -2.28 -0.70
C SER A 27 19.21 -3.81 -0.71
N ILE A 28 18.43 -4.40 0.19
CA ILE A 28 18.20 -5.86 0.21
C ILE A 28 17.45 -6.29 -1.06
N ILE A 29 16.41 -5.56 -1.45
CA ILE A 29 15.62 -5.83 -2.66
C ILE A 29 16.49 -5.72 -3.90
N ALA A 30 17.27 -4.64 -4.03
CA ALA A 30 18.19 -4.44 -5.14
C ALA A 30 19.23 -5.56 -5.23
N GLY A 31 19.71 -6.07 -4.09
CA GLY A 31 20.57 -7.25 -4.03
C GLY A 31 19.93 -8.50 -4.65
N HIS A 32 18.68 -8.79 -4.29
CA HIS A 32 17.93 -9.91 -4.92
C HIS A 32 17.72 -9.67 -6.41
N TYR A 33 17.25 -8.49 -6.80
CA TYR A 33 17.02 -8.16 -8.21
C TYR A 33 18.29 -8.29 -9.05
N ASN A 34 19.40 -7.72 -8.60
CA ASN A 34 20.67 -7.75 -9.32
C ASN A 34 21.26 -9.16 -9.43
N SER A 35 20.86 -10.10 -8.57
CA SER A 35 21.28 -11.51 -8.67
C SER A 35 20.59 -12.26 -9.82
N ASP A 36 19.38 -11.87 -10.19
CA ASP A 36 18.65 -12.43 -11.33
C ASP A 36 17.61 -11.42 -11.88
N PRO A 37 18.05 -10.37 -12.62
CA PRO A 37 17.14 -9.34 -13.12
C PRO A 37 16.11 -9.89 -14.12
N ALA A 38 16.43 -11.03 -14.75
CA ALA A 38 15.56 -11.67 -15.71
C ALA A 38 14.34 -12.33 -15.03
N ASN A 39 14.45 -12.79 -13.78
CA ASN A 39 13.40 -13.57 -13.12
C ASN A 39 12.86 -13.01 -11.79
N VAL A 40 13.52 -12.03 -11.17
CA VAL A 40 12.92 -11.31 -10.03
C VAL A 40 11.86 -10.33 -10.58
N LYS A 41 10.58 -10.57 -10.27
CA LYS A 41 9.44 -9.81 -10.83
C LYS A 41 8.55 -9.13 -9.80
N ALA A 42 8.61 -9.54 -8.55
CA ALA A 42 7.65 -9.09 -7.55
C ALA A 42 8.25 -9.08 -6.14
N ILE A 43 7.70 -8.19 -5.32
CA ILE A 43 7.97 -8.04 -3.90
C ILE A 43 6.66 -8.26 -3.15
N TYR A 44 6.70 -9.15 -2.15
CA TYR A 44 5.58 -9.36 -1.25
C TYR A 44 5.99 -9.08 0.19
N ILE A 45 5.57 -7.92 0.69
CA ILE A 45 5.89 -7.41 2.02
C ILE A 45 4.85 -7.94 3.02
N VAL A 46 5.30 -8.54 4.11
CA VAL A 46 4.42 -9.14 5.13
C VAL A 46 4.81 -8.63 6.52
N GLY A 47 3.86 -8.03 7.21
CA GLY A 47 4.02 -7.38 8.52
C GLY A 47 4.51 -5.94 8.42
N HIS A 48 4.80 -5.35 9.58
CA HIS A 48 5.27 -3.97 9.71
C HIS A 48 6.74 -3.76 9.28
N VAL A 49 7.00 -3.91 7.98
CA VAL A 49 8.25 -3.47 7.33
C VAL A 49 8.19 -1.95 7.15
N PRO A 50 9.30 -1.20 7.26
CA PRO A 50 9.29 0.26 7.09
C PRO A 50 8.49 0.70 5.86
N VAL A 51 7.61 1.69 6.02
CA VAL A 51 6.81 2.25 4.93
C VAL A 51 7.52 3.50 4.40
N PRO A 52 8.02 3.50 3.15
CA PRO A 52 8.59 4.69 2.55
C PRO A 52 7.50 5.74 2.33
N TYR A 53 7.84 7.02 2.51
CA TYR A 53 6.98 8.15 2.18
C TYR A 53 7.64 8.97 1.08
N SER A 54 6.84 9.57 0.21
CA SER A 54 7.35 10.44 -0.85
C SER A 54 6.37 11.53 -1.27
N GLY A 55 6.94 12.57 -1.87
CA GLY A 55 6.24 13.64 -2.57
C GLY A 55 5.80 14.79 -1.66
N ASN A 56 5.33 15.86 -2.30
CA ASN A 56 4.76 17.02 -1.61
C ASN A 56 3.44 17.40 -2.29
N VAL A 57 2.43 16.55 -2.14
CA VAL A 57 1.18 16.63 -2.90
C VAL A 57 -0.05 16.48 -2.02
N ALA A 58 -1.18 17.00 -2.52
CA ALA A 58 -2.52 16.77 -1.98
C ALA A 58 -3.38 16.07 -3.05
N PRO A 59 -3.38 14.72 -3.11
CA PRO A 59 -4.07 13.98 -4.16
C PRO A 59 -5.59 14.23 -4.21
N ASP A 60 -6.18 14.64 -3.09
CA ASP A 60 -7.60 14.95 -2.97
C ASP A 60 -7.92 16.43 -3.23
N GLY A 61 -6.92 17.24 -3.59
CA GLY A 61 -7.07 18.65 -3.95
C GLY A 61 -7.13 19.63 -2.78
N HIS A 62 -7.07 19.13 -1.54
CA HIS A 62 -7.12 19.94 -0.33
C HIS A 62 -5.72 20.40 0.07
N SER A 63 -5.44 21.70 0.05
CA SER A 63 -4.10 22.23 0.36
C SER A 63 -3.58 21.88 1.76
N GLU A 64 -4.50 21.59 2.67
CA GLU A 64 -4.25 21.07 4.01
C GLU A 64 -3.88 19.59 4.03
N HIS A 65 -3.83 18.91 2.90
CA HIS A 65 -3.36 17.52 2.80
C HIS A 65 -2.03 17.42 2.06
N THR A 66 -1.41 18.55 1.74
CA THR A 66 -0.10 18.60 1.11
C THR A 66 0.98 18.06 2.04
N GLY A 67 1.71 17.06 1.56
CA GLY A 67 2.86 16.46 2.24
C GLY A 67 3.26 15.14 1.58
N ALA A 68 4.10 14.38 2.28
CA ALA A 68 4.55 13.08 1.84
C ALA A 68 3.53 11.98 2.17
N TRP A 69 3.35 11.06 1.22
CA TRP A 69 2.41 9.94 1.33
C TRP A 69 3.14 8.60 1.17
N HIS A 70 2.57 7.53 1.71
CA HIS A 70 3.11 6.18 1.58
C HIS A 70 3.38 5.83 0.11
N CYS A 71 4.57 5.33 -0.19
CA CYS A 71 5.06 5.10 -1.55
C CYS A 71 5.81 3.76 -1.67
N ASP A 72 5.11 2.63 -1.51
CA ASP A 72 5.74 1.30 -1.68
C ASP A 72 6.33 1.10 -3.09
N GLY A 73 5.94 1.90 -4.09
CA GLY A 73 6.58 1.93 -5.39
C GLY A 73 8.08 2.28 -5.34
N TYR A 74 8.54 2.99 -4.28
CA TYR A 74 9.97 3.18 -3.99
C TYR A 74 10.73 1.85 -3.92
N TYR A 75 10.12 0.79 -3.39
CA TYR A 75 10.75 -0.52 -3.33
C TYR A 75 10.76 -1.24 -4.67
N GLY A 76 9.78 -0.97 -5.53
CA GLY A 76 9.65 -1.62 -6.83
C GLY A 76 10.49 -1.00 -7.94
N ASP A 77 10.79 0.30 -7.79
CA ASP A 77 11.69 1.06 -8.65
C ASP A 77 13.14 0.80 -8.20
N ILE A 78 13.94 0.12 -9.00
CA ILE A 78 15.30 -0.30 -8.65
C ILE A 78 16.34 0.73 -9.09
N ASP A 79 16.14 1.38 -10.23
CA ASP A 79 17.15 2.23 -10.89
C ASP A 79 16.86 3.73 -10.80
N GLY A 80 15.70 4.10 -10.28
CA GLY A 80 15.25 5.46 -10.12
C GLY A 80 16.01 6.21 -9.02
N SER A 81 16.23 7.49 -9.27
CA SER A 81 16.88 8.39 -8.31
C SER A 81 15.83 9.00 -7.37
N TRP A 82 15.92 8.62 -6.09
CA TRP A 82 15.08 9.15 -5.02
C TRP A 82 15.92 10.02 -4.09
N THR A 83 15.49 11.26 -3.89
CA THR A 83 16.22 12.26 -3.09
C THR A 83 15.47 12.60 -1.82
N ASP A 84 16.19 13.03 -0.79
CA ASP A 84 15.66 13.57 0.47
C ASP A 84 16.42 14.87 0.77
N ALA A 85 16.28 15.81 -0.15
CA ALA A 85 17.08 17.04 -0.19
C ALA A 85 16.23 18.31 -0.16
N SER A 86 14.90 18.20 -0.35
CA SER A 86 14.03 19.36 -0.30
C SER A 86 13.77 19.81 1.14
N SER A 87 13.70 21.13 1.34
CA SER A 87 13.38 21.76 2.63
C SER A 87 12.11 22.59 2.50
N GLU A 88 11.00 21.98 2.08
CA GLU A 88 9.73 22.69 2.01
C GLU A 88 8.94 22.58 3.31
N GLN A 89 9.03 23.62 4.15
CA GLN A 89 8.02 23.84 5.18
C GLN A 89 6.85 24.67 4.63
N GLN A 90 5.70 24.03 4.48
CA GLN A 90 4.50 24.60 5.10
C GLN A 90 3.64 23.47 5.64
N ARG A 91 3.69 23.27 6.96
CA ARG A 91 2.68 22.49 7.68
C ARG A 91 1.32 23.01 7.26
N ARG A 92 0.61 22.23 6.46
CA ARG A 92 -0.82 22.42 6.28
C ARG A 92 -1.64 21.20 6.67
N SER A 93 -1.04 20.10 7.13
CA SER A 93 -1.78 18.85 7.30
C SER A 93 -1.90 18.23 8.69
N ALA A 94 -3.09 17.69 8.94
CA ALA A 94 -3.42 16.70 9.97
C ALA A 94 -3.28 15.24 9.47
N ARG A 95 -2.95 15.02 8.18
CA ARG A 95 -2.95 13.69 7.52
C ARG A 95 -1.69 13.39 6.68
N GLY A 96 -1.08 14.40 6.07
CA GLY A 96 0.19 14.28 5.35
C GLY A 96 1.38 14.57 6.27
N GLU A 97 2.43 13.76 6.15
CA GLU A 97 3.65 13.96 6.94
C GLU A 97 4.45 15.13 6.34
N PRO A 98 4.88 16.14 7.14
CA PRO A 98 5.72 17.23 6.65
C PRO A 98 7.01 16.69 6.05
N GLN A 99 7.54 17.34 5.02
CA GLN A 99 8.82 16.97 4.41
C GLN A 99 9.94 17.90 4.90
N HIS A 100 11.01 17.32 5.41
CA HIS A 100 12.23 18.04 5.75
C HIS A 100 13.42 17.31 5.16
N SER A 101 14.43 18.05 4.69
CA SER A 101 15.65 17.42 4.20
C SER A 101 16.30 16.55 5.27
N GLY A 102 16.52 15.28 4.93
CA GLY A 102 17.12 14.27 5.79
C GLY A 102 16.15 13.62 6.77
N ASP A 103 14.84 13.74 6.59
CA ASP A 103 13.82 13.12 7.46
C ASP A 103 13.44 11.69 7.05
N GLY A 104 14.06 11.16 5.99
CA GLY A 104 13.81 9.82 5.46
C GLY A 104 12.62 9.73 4.52
N LYS A 105 12.02 10.85 4.10
CA LYS A 105 10.95 10.92 3.11
C LYS A 105 11.48 11.47 1.79
N PHE A 106 11.04 10.88 0.68
CA PHE A 106 11.61 11.21 -0.63
C PHE A 106 10.87 12.37 -1.32
N ASP A 107 11.58 13.16 -2.12
CA ASP A 107 11.04 14.41 -2.69
C ASP A 107 10.06 14.17 -3.85
N GLN A 108 10.12 12.98 -4.48
CA GLN A 108 9.46 12.71 -5.75
C GLN A 108 7.95 12.54 -5.61
N SER A 109 7.18 13.37 -6.32
CA SER A 109 5.71 13.28 -6.39
C SER A 109 5.20 12.35 -7.51
N THR A 110 6.11 11.85 -8.35
CA THR A 110 5.89 10.88 -9.42
C THR A 110 7.07 9.93 -9.45
N PHE A 111 6.91 8.70 -9.96
CA PHE A 111 8.04 7.78 -10.08
C PHE A 111 9.15 8.38 -10.96
N PRO A 112 10.41 8.37 -10.48
CA PRO A 112 11.54 8.94 -11.23
C PRO A 112 11.98 8.07 -12.41
N SER A 113 11.62 6.79 -12.43
CA SER A 113 11.81 5.86 -13.55
C SER A 113 10.63 4.87 -13.65
N ALA A 114 10.78 3.82 -14.46
CA ALA A 114 9.83 2.73 -14.49
C ALA A 114 9.89 1.95 -13.17
N VAL A 115 8.78 1.35 -12.76
CA VAL A 115 8.76 0.46 -11.59
C VAL A 115 9.01 -0.97 -12.10
N GLU A 116 10.19 -1.54 -11.85
CA GLU A 116 10.59 -2.86 -12.36
C GLU A 116 9.82 -4.01 -11.71
N LEU A 117 9.53 -3.88 -10.40
CA LEU A 117 8.95 -4.95 -9.60
C LEU A 117 7.51 -4.64 -9.19
N GLN A 118 6.64 -5.65 -9.32
CA GLN A 118 5.29 -5.59 -8.77
C GLN A 118 5.35 -5.60 -7.24
N VAL A 119 4.75 -4.62 -6.58
CA VAL A 119 4.81 -4.50 -5.12
C VAL A 119 3.45 -4.76 -4.50
N GLY A 120 3.41 -5.67 -3.51
CA GLY A 120 2.25 -5.89 -2.66
C GLY A 120 2.64 -5.92 -1.19
N ARG A 121 1.80 -5.34 -0.33
CA ARG A 121 2.01 -5.31 1.13
C ARG A 121 0.80 -5.87 1.87
N VAL A 122 1.07 -6.65 2.91
CA VAL A 122 0.12 -7.02 3.96
C VAL A 122 0.69 -6.53 5.28
N ASP A 123 0.18 -5.41 5.75
CA ASP A 123 0.56 -4.81 7.02
C ASP A 123 -0.72 -4.53 7.81
N LEU A 124 -0.81 -5.09 9.02
CA LEU A 124 -1.96 -4.98 9.92
C LEU A 124 -1.51 -4.46 11.29
N TYR A 125 -0.41 -3.70 11.30
CA TYR A 125 0.07 -2.96 12.46
C TYR A 125 -0.91 -1.86 12.86
N ASP A 126 -0.95 -1.56 14.16
CA ASP A 126 -1.79 -0.53 14.77
C ASP A 126 -3.25 -0.53 14.28
N MET A 127 -3.90 -1.69 14.43
CA MET A 127 -5.29 -1.92 14.07
C MET A 127 -6.19 -1.98 15.34
N PRO A 128 -6.37 -0.87 16.09
CA PRO A 128 -6.98 -0.87 17.42
C PRO A 128 -8.47 -1.24 17.42
N ALA A 129 -9.14 -1.18 16.26
CA ALA A 129 -10.51 -1.65 16.11
C ALA A 129 -10.62 -3.18 16.26
N PHE A 130 -9.51 -3.91 16.16
CA PHE A 130 -9.44 -5.36 16.31
C PHE A 130 -8.79 -5.69 17.66
N ALA A 131 -9.41 -6.61 18.40
CA ALA A 131 -8.86 -7.07 19.69
C ALA A 131 -7.64 -8.00 19.52
N GLN A 132 -7.42 -8.54 18.32
CA GLN A 132 -6.34 -9.46 18.02
C GLN A 132 -5.01 -8.74 17.76
N SER A 133 -3.89 -9.40 18.08
CA SER A 133 -2.56 -8.91 17.74
C SER A 133 -2.31 -8.88 16.23
N GLU A 134 -1.40 -8.01 15.77
CA GLU A 134 -0.94 -7.93 14.36
C GLU A 134 -0.60 -9.33 13.80
N VAL A 135 0.21 -10.11 14.53
CA VAL A 135 0.60 -11.47 14.09
C VAL A 135 -0.62 -12.37 13.85
N THR A 136 -1.64 -12.25 14.70
CA THR A 136 -2.88 -13.03 14.56
C THR A 136 -3.70 -12.52 13.37
N LEU A 137 -3.79 -11.22 13.18
CA LEU A 137 -4.47 -10.61 12.04
C LEU A 137 -3.81 -11.00 10.71
N VAL A 138 -2.47 -10.94 10.62
CA VAL A 138 -1.71 -11.34 9.43
C VAL A 138 -1.88 -12.83 9.15
N ARG A 139 -1.84 -13.68 10.20
CA ARG A 139 -2.12 -15.12 10.05
C ARG A 139 -3.53 -15.36 9.49
N ASN A 140 -4.53 -14.66 10.02
CA ASN A 140 -5.91 -14.78 9.56
C ASN A 140 -6.07 -14.31 8.11
N TYR A 141 -5.41 -13.21 7.73
CA TYR A 141 -5.39 -12.72 6.36
C TYR A 141 -4.79 -13.78 5.41
N LEU A 142 -3.61 -14.32 5.74
CA LEU A 142 -2.93 -15.30 4.89
C LEU A 142 -3.72 -16.61 4.77
N ASN A 143 -4.34 -17.08 5.85
CA ASN A 143 -5.25 -18.23 5.79
C ASN A 143 -6.47 -17.96 4.90
N LYS A 144 -7.06 -16.76 4.99
CA LYS A 144 -8.18 -16.36 4.13
C LYS A 144 -7.76 -16.30 2.66
N ALA A 145 -6.57 -15.77 2.37
CA ALA A 145 -6.00 -15.72 1.03
C ALA A 145 -5.74 -17.12 0.47
N HIS A 146 -5.16 -18.02 1.27
CA HIS A 146 -4.98 -19.43 0.92
C HIS A 146 -6.33 -20.08 0.54
N ASN A 147 -7.31 -20.02 1.45
CA ASN A 147 -8.62 -20.64 1.25
C ASN A 147 -9.34 -20.09 0.02
N PHE A 148 -9.12 -18.81 -0.32
CA PHE A 148 -9.65 -18.21 -1.54
C PHE A 148 -8.98 -18.81 -2.79
N LYS A 149 -7.64 -18.88 -2.81
CA LYS A 149 -6.86 -19.44 -3.93
C LYS A 149 -7.21 -20.89 -4.22
N VAL A 150 -7.36 -21.71 -3.18
CA VAL A 150 -7.73 -23.12 -3.32
C VAL A 150 -9.24 -23.37 -3.41
N LYS A 151 -10.03 -22.32 -3.63
CA LYS A 151 -11.50 -22.39 -3.80
C LYS A 151 -12.25 -23.09 -2.66
N GLN A 152 -11.72 -23.08 -1.44
CA GLN A 152 -12.43 -23.56 -0.25
C GLN A 152 -13.64 -22.70 0.12
N TRP A 153 -13.67 -21.45 -0.35
CA TRP A 153 -14.85 -20.59 -0.28
C TRP A 153 -14.91 -19.70 -1.53
N THR A 154 -16.08 -19.10 -1.77
CA THR A 154 -16.26 -18.08 -2.81
C THR A 154 -16.79 -16.80 -2.14
N PRO A 155 -16.19 -15.63 -2.42
CA PRO A 155 -16.68 -14.38 -1.85
C PRO A 155 -18.06 -14.04 -2.37
N GLN A 156 -18.88 -13.53 -1.46
CA GLN A 156 -20.10 -12.83 -1.84
C GLN A 156 -19.71 -11.48 -2.42
N GLN A 157 -20.14 -11.21 -3.65
CA GLN A 157 -20.02 -9.90 -4.28
C GLN A 157 -20.97 -8.94 -3.55
N ARG A 158 -20.41 -7.91 -2.91
CA ARG A 158 -21.14 -6.90 -2.15
C ARG A 158 -20.57 -5.52 -2.46
N GLY A 159 -21.44 -4.53 -2.42
CA GLY A 159 -21.10 -3.13 -2.52
C GLY A 159 -21.10 -2.52 -1.12
N LEU A 160 -20.02 -1.84 -0.75
CA LEU A 160 -19.99 -1.01 0.45
C LEU A 160 -19.97 0.45 -0.02
N MET A 161 -20.92 1.23 0.47
CA MET A 161 -21.01 2.64 0.14
C MET A 161 -21.18 3.50 1.38
N PHE A 162 -20.13 4.23 1.71
CA PHE A 162 -20.17 5.20 2.79
C PHE A 162 -20.27 6.62 2.21
N ASP A 163 -21.47 7.21 2.30
CA ASP A 163 -21.69 8.62 1.95
C ASP A 163 -21.54 9.50 3.20
N ASN A 164 -20.34 10.07 3.35
CA ASN A 164 -19.99 10.96 4.45
C ASN A 164 -19.94 12.45 4.03
N LEU A 165 -20.55 12.79 2.90
CA LEU A 165 -20.56 14.16 2.37
C LEU A 165 -21.94 14.81 2.51
N GLN A 166 -22.70 14.38 3.52
CA GLN A 166 -24.07 14.83 3.81
C GLN A 166 -24.19 16.34 4.12
N TRP A 167 -23.07 17.00 4.39
CA TRP A 167 -22.97 18.45 4.59
C TRP A 167 -23.11 19.25 3.29
N VAL A 168 -23.01 18.60 2.13
CA VAL A 168 -23.23 19.21 0.81
C VAL A 168 -24.71 19.04 0.44
N GLY A 169 -25.40 20.12 0.07
CA GLY A 169 -26.81 20.06 -0.38
C GLY A 169 -27.03 19.39 -1.74
N ASN A 170 -25.97 18.90 -2.39
CA ASN A 170 -26.00 18.22 -3.68
C ASN A 170 -25.67 16.73 -3.49
N PRO A 171 -26.37 15.80 -4.16
CA PRO A 171 -26.15 14.36 -4.03
C PRO A 171 -24.92 13.90 -4.82
N ILE A 172 -23.73 14.35 -4.41
CA ILE A 172 -22.46 14.10 -5.12
C ILE A 172 -22.07 12.62 -5.10
N ALA A 173 -22.52 11.85 -4.11
CA ALA A 173 -22.36 10.41 -4.07
C ALA A 173 -23.39 9.65 -4.93
N GLY A 174 -24.39 10.34 -5.50
CA GLY A 174 -25.50 9.71 -6.22
C GLY A 174 -25.07 8.86 -7.43
N CYS A 175 -23.95 9.20 -8.08
CA CYS A 175 -23.38 8.36 -9.14
C CYS A 175 -22.85 7.03 -8.61
N GLY A 176 -22.27 7.01 -7.40
CA GLY A 176 -21.83 5.79 -6.72
C GLY A 176 -22.99 4.82 -6.49
N TRP A 177 -24.09 5.32 -5.91
CA TRP A 177 -25.31 4.51 -5.68
C TRP A 177 -25.85 3.89 -6.98
N ARG A 178 -25.89 4.66 -8.08
CA ARG A 178 -26.39 4.19 -9.38
C ARG A 178 -25.47 3.18 -10.06
N SER A 179 -24.16 3.33 -9.91
CA SER A 179 -23.17 2.45 -10.57
C SER A 179 -22.97 1.13 -9.83
N MET A 180 -23.27 1.06 -8.53
CA MET A 180 -23.00 -0.13 -7.71
C MET A 180 -24.05 -1.23 -7.89
N ALA A 181 -25.33 -0.86 -7.97
CA ALA A 181 -26.43 -1.84 -8.09
C ALA A 181 -26.30 -2.75 -9.32
N PRO A 182 -25.89 -2.30 -10.52
CA PRO A 182 -25.64 -3.18 -11.64
C PRO A 182 -24.48 -4.18 -11.44
N LEU A 183 -23.52 -3.89 -10.54
CA LEU A 183 -22.34 -4.73 -10.31
C LEU A 183 -22.58 -5.85 -9.30
N VAL A 184 -23.34 -5.56 -8.23
CA VAL A 184 -23.52 -6.49 -7.11
C VAL A 184 -24.98 -6.88 -6.86
N GLY A 185 -25.92 -6.22 -7.52
CA GLY A 185 -27.35 -6.31 -7.23
C GLY A 185 -27.76 -5.37 -6.09
N PRO A 186 -28.93 -4.72 -6.16
CA PRO A 186 -29.35 -3.71 -5.17
C PRO A 186 -29.50 -4.28 -3.75
N SER A 187 -29.82 -5.57 -3.62
CA SER A 187 -29.93 -6.25 -2.32
C SER A 187 -28.58 -6.52 -1.63
N ASN A 188 -27.46 -6.33 -2.34
CA ASN A 188 -26.11 -6.63 -1.85
C ASN A 188 -25.29 -5.35 -1.59
N ILE A 189 -25.97 -4.21 -1.42
CA ILE A 189 -25.34 -2.94 -1.06
C ILE A 189 -25.57 -2.67 0.43
N THR A 190 -24.52 -2.26 1.15
CA THR A 190 -24.57 -1.87 2.56
C THR A 190 -23.87 -0.52 2.75
N ASN A 191 -24.27 0.21 3.79
CA ASN A 191 -23.77 1.54 4.13
C ASN A 191 -22.80 1.49 5.32
#